data_AF-A0A2V7JTC6-F1
#
_entry.id   AF-A0A2V7JTC6-F1
#
_cell.length_a   1.000
_cell.length_b   1.000
_cell.length_c   1.000
_cell.angle_alpha   90.00
_cell.angle_beta   90.00
_cell.angle_gamma   90.00
#
_symmetry.space_group_name_H-M   'P 1'
#
loop_
_entity.id
_entity.type
_entity.pdbx_description
1 polymer ?
#
loop_
_entity_poly.entity_id
_entity_poly.type
_entity_poly.pdbx_seq_one_letter_code
_entity_poly.pdbx_strand_id
1 'polypeptide(L)'
;MPATPFHFGPGLLIKAVAPHQFSVAAYSVAQVVIDIESGYHLLRGDYPVHRQAHTFFLGGLIGLVCGLVVSRVGAWLARPRDVIPEALGAEYRMPIAVWSGVFGGIFHSVLDGIMHPDMRPLRPFSDANPLYGLVSVRVLYLFCIITGLIGAALLLAWERRSRRF
;
A
#
# COMPACT_ATOMS: atom_id res chain seq x y z
N MET A 1 4.67 -15.45 -6.36
CA MET A 1 4.51 -15.54 -4.89
C MET A 1 3.79 -14.29 -4.44
N PRO A 2 2.89 -14.34 -3.45
CA PRO A 2 2.26 -13.12 -2.94
C PRO A 2 3.34 -12.19 -2.41
N ALA A 3 3.56 -11.09 -3.11
CA ALA A 3 4.63 -10.13 -2.82
C ALA A 3 4.17 -9.05 -1.83
N THR A 4 2.92 -9.13 -1.33
CA THR A 4 2.28 -8.18 -0.43
C THR A 4 3.17 -7.70 0.72
N PRO A 5 3.90 -8.59 1.44
CA PRO A 5 4.73 -8.14 2.56
C PRO A 5 5.83 -7.15 2.14
N PHE A 6 6.39 -7.32 0.94
CA PHE A 6 7.42 -6.41 0.41
C PHE A 6 6.82 -5.05 0.03
N HIS A 7 5.58 -5.03 -0.44
CA HIS A 7 4.93 -3.78 -0.85
C HIS A 7 4.74 -2.80 0.31
N PHE A 8 4.77 -3.25 1.56
CA PHE A 8 4.70 -2.35 2.72
C PHE A 8 5.92 -1.43 2.86
N GLY A 9 7.08 -1.84 2.32
CA GLY A 9 8.34 -1.14 2.51
C GLY A 9 8.33 0.34 2.09
N PRO A 10 7.93 0.66 0.84
CA PRO A 10 7.82 2.04 0.40
C PRO A 10 6.85 2.87 1.24
N GLY A 11 5.72 2.30 1.67
CA GLY A 11 4.76 2.96 2.55
C GLY A 11 5.35 3.31 3.93
N LEU A 12 6.17 2.43 4.51
CA LEU A 12 6.88 2.69 5.77
C LEU A 12 7.86 3.87 5.63
N LEU A 13 8.60 3.92 4.53
CA LEU A 13 9.52 5.04 4.27
C LEU A 13 8.76 6.36 4.13
N ILE A 14 7.67 6.40 3.36
CA ILE A 14 6.86 7.60 3.18
C ILE A 14 6.30 8.07 4.53
N LYS A 15 5.75 7.15 5.34
CA LYS A 15 5.28 7.48 6.70
C LYS A 15 6.40 8.05 7.58
N ALA A 16 7.60 7.51 7.46
CA ALA A 16 8.77 7.97 8.21
C ALA A 16 9.34 9.31 7.76
N VAL A 17 8.96 9.81 6.58
CA VAL A 17 9.38 11.14 6.09
C VAL A 17 8.25 12.16 6.25
N ALA A 18 6.99 11.71 6.15
CA ALA A 18 5.79 12.55 6.17
C ALA A 18 4.72 12.00 7.16
N PRO A 19 5.00 11.98 8.48
CA PRO A 19 4.19 11.29 9.49
C PRO A 19 2.77 11.81 9.59
N HIS A 20 2.57 13.10 9.32
CA HIS A 20 1.26 13.75 9.42
C HIS A 20 0.52 13.83 8.09
N GLN A 21 1.09 13.28 7.00
CA GLN A 21 0.53 13.40 5.64
C GLN A 21 0.31 12.03 4.97
N PHE A 22 0.68 10.94 5.64
CA PHE A 22 0.54 9.60 5.12
C PHE A 22 -0.06 8.65 6.15
N SER A 23 -1.01 7.82 5.70
CA SER A 23 -1.61 6.73 6.47
C SER A 23 -1.01 5.42 5.97
N VAL A 24 -0.10 4.87 6.75
CA VAL A 24 0.50 3.56 6.43
C VAL A 24 -0.54 2.44 6.57
N ALA A 25 -1.55 2.62 7.44
CA ALA A 25 -2.66 1.69 7.60
C ALA A 25 -3.51 1.60 6.33
N ALA A 26 -3.96 2.73 5.77
CA ALA A 26 -4.76 2.73 4.56
C ALA A 26 -3.98 2.19 3.35
N TYR A 27 -2.71 2.58 3.23
CA TYR A 27 -1.81 2.04 2.22
C TYR A 27 -1.68 0.51 2.32
N SER A 28 -1.37 0.00 3.52
CA SER A 28 -1.13 -1.44 3.72
C SER A 28 -2.39 -2.27 3.52
N VAL A 29 -3.55 -1.78 3.96
CA VAL A 29 -4.84 -2.44 3.73
C VAL A 29 -5.13 -2.54 2.23
N ALA A 30 -4.85 -1.49 1.44
CA ALA A 30 -5.01 -1.56 -0.01
C ALA A 30 -4.14 -2.66 -0.64
N GLN A 31 -2.88 -2.82 -0.20
CA GLN A 31 -2.01 -3.89 -0.71
C GLN A 31 -2.62 -5.27 -0.47
N VAL A 32 -3.09 -5.52 0.76
CA VAL A 32 -3.66 -6.82 1.14
C VAL A 32 -4.96 -7.10 0.40
N VAL A 33 -5.86 -6.11 0.30
CA VAL A 33 -7.17 -6.29 -0.32
C VAL A 33 -7.05 -6.57 -1.81
N ILE A 34 -6.14 -5.92 -2.52
CA ILE A 34 -5.91 -6.16 -3.95
C ILE A 34 -5.42 -7.59 -4.18
N ASP A 35 -4.49 -8.07 -3.35
CA ASP A 35 -3.95 -9.42 -3.42
C ASP A 35 -4.94 -10.55 -3.06
N ILE A 36 -6.14 -10.23 -2.55
CA ILE A 36 -7.20 -11.24 -2.40
C ILE A 36 -7.60 -11.80 -3.77
N GLU A 37 -7.61 -10.97 -4.83
CA GLU A 37 -7.90 -11.41 -6.21
C GLU A 37 -6.85 -12.43 -6.69
N SER A 38 -5.57 -12.08 -6.54
CA SER A 38 -4.45 -12.93 -6.98
C SER A 38 -4.42 -14.24 -6.18
N GLY A 39 -4.60 -14.17 -4.85
CA GLY A 39 -4.72 -15.33 -3.98
C GLY A 39 -5.88 -16.25 -4.37
N TYR A 40 -7.06 -15.70 -4.66
CA TYR A 40 -8.22 -16.46 -5.09
C TYR A 40 -7.97 -17.23 -6.39
N HIS A 41 -7.43 -16.58 -7.41
CA HIS A 41 -7.15 -17.22 -8.70
C HIS A 41 -6.02 -18.24 -8.62
N LEU A 42 -4.99 -17.96 -7.82
CA LEU A 42 -3.90 -18.91 -7.58
C LEU A 42 -4.42 -20.21 -6.93
N LEU A 43 -5.30 -20.11 -5.93
CA LEU A 43 -5.91 -21.27 -5.27
C LEU A 43 -6.79 -22.11 -6.21
N ARG A 44 -7.35 -21.49 -7.26
CA ARG A 44 -8.15 -22.17 -8.28
C ARG A 44 -7.32 -22.74 -9.43
N GLY A 45 -6.04 -22.39 -9.53
CA GLY A 45 -5.22 -22.69 -10.70
C GLY A 45 -5.65 -21.92 -11.96
N ASP A 46 -6.31 -20.77 -11.77
CA ASP A 46 -6.77 -19.93 -12.87
C ASP A 46 -5.61 -19.10 -13.44
N TYR A 47 -5.65 -18.84 -14.76
CA TYR A 47 -4.79 -17.88 -15.43
C TYR A 47 -5.63 -16.93 -16.31
N PRO A 48 -5.37 -15.62 -16.35
CA PRO A 48 -4.37 -14.88 -15.56
C PRO A 48 -4.75 -14.81 -14.06
N VAL A 49 -3.72 -14.65 -13.22
CA VAL A 49 -3.85 -14.57 -11.76
C VAL A 49 -4.19 -13.14 -11.35
N HIS A 50 -3.57 -12.15 -11.99
CA HIS A 50 -3.84 -10.73 -11.78
C HIS A 50 -4.87 -10.24 -12.81
N ARG A 51 -5.99 -9.70 -12.35
CA ARG A 51 -7.12 -9.33 -13.21
C ARG A 51 -7.52 -7.88 -13.02
N GLN A 52 -8.74 -7.64 -12.57
CA GLN A 52 -9.31 -6.29 -12.56
C GLN A 52 -8.78 -5.49 -11.38
N ALA A 53 -8.61 -6.10 -10.20
CA ALA A 53 -8.15 -5.40 -8.99
C ALA A 53 -6.75 -4.79 -9.17
N HIS A 54 -5.93 -5.40 -10.02
CA HIS A 54 -4.57 -4.99 -10.32
C HIS A 54 -4.47 -3.99 -11.50
N THR A 55 -5.59 -3.41 -11.94
CA THR A 55 -5.57 -2.26 -12.86
C THR A 55 -5.26 -0.96 -12.12
N PHE A 56 -4.77 0.08 -12.79
CA PHE A 56 -4.59 1.38 -12.13
C PHE A 56 -5.92 1.97 -11.66
N PHE A 57 -6.96 1.84 -12.50
CA PHE A 57 -8.27 2.40 -12.20
C PHE A 57 -8.93 1.68 -11.02
N LEU A 58 -9.11 0.36 -11.09
CA LEU A 58 -9.80 -0.37 -10.03
C LEU A 58 -8.92 -0.51 -8.79
N GLY A 59 -7.59 -0.66 -8.94
CA GLY A 59 -6.66 -0.62 -7.81
C GLY A 59 -6.78 0.70 -7.04
N GLY A 60 -6.82 1.84 -7.75
CA GLY A 60 -7.07 3.15 -7.13
C GLY A 60 -8.45 3.24 -6.44
N LEU A 61 -9.51 2.70 -7.04
CA LEU A 61 -10.85 2.68 -6.44
C LEU A 61 -10.93 1.78 -5.20
N ILE A 62 -10.30 0.60 -5.23
CA ILE A 62 -10.16 -0.28 -4.06
C ILE A 62 -9.38 0.47 -2.97
N GLY A 63 -8.29 1.15 -3.34
CA GLY A 63 -7.53 2.01 -2.44
C GLY A 63 -8.37 3.11 -1.78
N LEU A 64 -9.24 3.77 -2.55
CA LEU A 64 -10.20 4.75 -2.04
C LEU A 64 -11.12 4.14 -0.98
N VAL A 65 -11.72 2.98 -1.28
CA VAL A 65 -12.59 2.26 -0.33
C VAL A 65 -11.81 1.86 0.92
N CYS A 66 -10.60 1.33 0.78
CA CYS A 66 -9.73 0.97 1.90
C CYS A 66 -9.44 2.17 2.80
N GLY A 67 -9.10 3.33 2.20
CA GLY A 67 -8.86 4.57 2.95
C GLY A 67 -10.10 5.08 3.69
N LEU A 68 -11.29 4.98 3.08
CA LEU A 68 -12.55 5.32 3.75
C LEU A 68 -12.82 4.38 4.94
N VAL A 69 -12.64 3.08 4.76
CA VAL A 69 -12.83 2.07 5.82
C VAL A 69 -11.86 2.33 6.96
N VAL A 70 -10.56 2.49 6.68
CA VAL A 70 -9.54 2.78 7.70
C VAL A 70 -9.86 4.07 8.45
N SER A 71 -10.29 5.12 7.76
CA SER A 71 -10.68 6.36 8.42
C SER A 71 -11.85 6.17 9.38
N ARG A 72 -12.90 5.46 8.97
CA ARG A 72 -14.10 5.26 9.79
C ARG A 72 -13.84 4.32 10.97
N VAL A 73 -13.23 3.18 10.72
CA VAL A 73 -12.90 2.20 11.75
C VAL A 73 -11.89 2.79 12.73
N GLY A 74 -10.83 3.44 12.23
CA GLY A 74 -9.83 4.09 13.06
C GLY A 74 -10.44 5.20 13.93
N ALA A 75 -11.29 6.06 13.38
CA ALA A 75 -11.98 7.10 14.15
C ALA A 75 -12.98 6.57 15.19
N TRP A 76 -13.50 5.36 15.00
CA TRP A 76 -14.36 4.66 15.95
C TRP A 76 -13.55 4.03 17.08
N LEU A 77 -12.47 3.31 16.76
CA LEU A 77 -11.54 2.73 17.73
C LEU A 77 -10.81 3.78 18.57
N ALA A 78 -10.60 4.96 18.00
CA ALA A 78 -9.90 6.08 18.60
C ALA A 78 -10.71 6.85 19.67
N ARG A 79 -11.72 6.24 20.30
CA ARG A 79 -12.57 6.92 21.30
C ARG A 79 -12.24 6.44 22.73
N PRO A 80 -12.03 7.35 23.70
CA PRO A 80 -12.00 8.82 23.59
C PRO A 80 -10.70 9.35 22.96
N ARG A 81 -10.80 10.44 22.18
CA ARG A 81 -9.75 10.92 21.23
C ARG A 81 -8.56 11.61 21.89
N ASP A 82 -8.75 11.98 23.14
CA ASP A 82 -7.92 12.80 24.02
C ASP A 82 -6.65 12.07 24.49
N VAL A 83 -6.53 10.77 24.21
CA VAL A 83 -5.40 9.92 24.63
C VAL A 83 -4.46 9.57 23.46
N ILE A 84 -4.80 9.96 22.22
CA ILE A 84 -4.12 9.45 21.03
C ILE A 84 -3.06 10.46 20.55
N PRO A 85 -1.80 10.04 20.39
CA PRO A 85 -0.76 10.88 19.80
C PRO A 85 -1.17 11.42 18.43
N GLU A 86 -0.88 12.69 18.16
CA GLU A 86 -1.27 13.35 16.90
C GLU A 86 -0.73 12.64 15.64
N ALA A 87 0.44 11.99 15.76
CA ALA A 87 1.03 11.17 14.70
C ALA A 87 0.20 9.92 14.35
N LEU A 88 -0.50 9.32 15.33
CA LEU A 88 -1.52 8.28 15.09
C LEU A 88 -2.80 8.90 14.53
N GLY A 89 -3.11 10.15 14.86
CA GLY A 89 -4.24 10.90 14.31
C GLY A 89 -4.24 10.99 12.79
N ALA A 90 -3.05 11.01 12.17
CA ALA A 90 -2.90 11.02 10.71
C ALA A 90 -3.36 9.69 10.06
N GLU A 91 -3.29 8.56 10.75
CA GLU A 91 -3.62 7.25 10.18
C GLU A 91 -5.09 7.13 9.79
N TYR A 92 -5.99 7.79 10.52
CA TYR A 92 -7.44 7.69 10.32
C TYR A 92 -8.09 9.01 9.90
N ARG A 93 -7.32 10.09 9.71
CA ARG A 93 -7.85 11.35 9.18
C ARG A 93 -8.27 11.14 7.73
N MET A 94 -9.56 11.35 7.43
CA MET A 94 -10.18 10.88 6.19
C MET A 94 -9.44 11.29 4.91
N PRO A 95 -9.10 12.57 4.65
CA PRO A 95 -8.39 12.92 3.43
C PRO A 95 -7.03 12.23 3.31
N ILE A 96 -6.29 12.10 4.42
CA ILE A 96 -4.98 11.44 4.44
C ILE A 96 -5.13 9.95 4.14
N ALA A 97 -6.05 9.27 4.83
CA ALA A 97 -6.30 7.85 4.66
C ALA A 97 -6.76 7.53 3.22
N VAL A 98 -7.68 8.32 2.66
CA VAL A 98 -8.16 8.14 1.29
C VAL A 98 -7.03 8.32 0.28
N TRP A 99 -6.26 9.41 0.37
CA TRP A 99 -5.16 9.63 -0.58
C TRP A 99 -4.05 8.58 -0.44
N SER A 100 -3.73 8.15 0.78
CA SER A 100 -2.73 7.10 1.01
C SER A 100 -3.20 5.75 0.49
N GLY A 101 -4.50 5.43 0.64
CA GLY A 101 -5.11 4.24 0.09
C GLY A 101 -5.15 4.24 -1.44
N VAL A 102 -5.61 5.33 -2.08
CA VAL A 102 -5.59 5.49 -3.55
C VAL A 102 -4.17 5.36 -4.09
N PHE A 103 -3.21 6.04 -3.47
CA PHE A 103 -1.80 5.92 -3.81
C PHE A 103 -1.33 4.46 -3.68
N GLY A 104 -1.66 3.79 -2.57
CA GLY A 104 -1.32 2.39 -2.36
C GLY A 104 -1.88 1.48 -3.44
N GLY A 105 -3.17 1.61 -3.76
CA GLY A 105 -3.80 0.79 -4.78
C GLY A 105 -3.23 0.98 -6.19
N ILE A 106 -2.91 2.20 -6.60
CA ILE A 106 -2.23 2.45 -7.88
C ILE A 106 -0.80 1.92 -7.84
N PHE A 107 -0.08 2.17 -6.75
CA PHE A 107 1.32 1.79 -6.59
C PHE A 107 1.50 0.28 -6.48
N HIS A 108 0.53 -0.44 -5.94
CA HIS A 108 0.45 -1.91 -5.99
C HIS A 108 0.52 -2.38 -7.44
N SER A 109 -0.38 -1.88 -8.30
CA SER A 109 -0.40 -2.22 -9.73
C SER A 109 0.87 -1.79 -10.47
N VAL A 110 1.57 -0.75 -10.01
CA VAL A 110 2.89 -0.37 -10.54
C VAL A 110 3.94 -1.43 -10.21
N LEU A 111 4.05 -1.82 -8.94
CA LEU A 111 5.04 -2.80 -8.49
C LEU A 111 4.79 -4.17 -9.14
N ASP A 112 3.54 -4.64 -9.13
CA ASP A 112 3.15 -5.89 -9.78
C ASP A 112 3.33 -5.82 -11.29
N GLY A 113 3.03 -4.67 -11.91
CA GLY A 113 3.19 -4.44 -13.34
C GLY A 113 4.64 -4.62 -13.80
N ILE A 114 5.62 -4.33 -12.94
CA ILE A 114 7.04 -4.54 -13.24
C ILE A 114 7.40 -6.04 -13.27
N MET A 115 6.86 -6.83 -12.32
CA MET A 115 7.32 -8.20 -12.08
C MET A 115 6.46 -9.30 -12.71
N HIS A 116 5.19 -9.03 -13.02
CA HIS A 116 4.24 -10.06 -13.46
C HIS A 116 3.86 -9.92 -14.94
N PRO A 117 4.09 -10.97 -15.77
CA PRO A 117 3.81 -10.91 -17.21
C PRO A 117 2.31 -10.92 -17.55
N ASP A 118 1.47 -11.39 -16.63
CA ASP A 118 0.02 -11.47 -16.80
C ASP A 118 -0.72 -10.18 -16.40
N MET A 119 0.00 -9.20 -15.84
CA MET A 119 -0.54 -7.90 -15.47
C MET A 119 -1.00 -7.08 -16.68
N ARG A 120 -2.13 -6.41 -16.53
CA ARG A 120 -2.77 -5.55 -17.55
C ARG A 120 -3.19 -4.21 -16.93
N PRO A 121 -2.25 -3.35 -16.49
CA PRO A 121 -2.55 -2.22 -15.61
C PRO A 121 -3.41 -1.14 -16.27
N LEU A 122 -3.39 -1.04 -17.61
CA LEU A 122 -4.09 -0.02 -18.40
C LEU A 122 -5.52 -0.41 -18.79
N ARG A 123 -6.02 -1.57 -18.37
CA ARG A 123 -7.41 -1.97 -18.64
C ARG A 123 -8.40 -0.97 -18.00
N PRO A 124 -9.56 -0.71 -18.64
CA PRO A 124 -10.07 -1.35 -19.87
C PRO A 124 -9.59 -0.70 -21.19
N PHE A 125 -8.71 0.30 -21.12
CA PHE A 125 -8.30 1.06 -22.30
C PHE A 125 -7.25 0.34 -23.14
N SER A 126 -6.41 -0.48 -22.51
CA SER A 126 -5.39 -1.27 -23.21
C SER A 126 -5.01 -2.53 -22.42
N ASP A 127 -4.63 -3.58 -23.16
CA ASP A 127 -4.01 -4.78 -22.61
C ASP A 127 -2.48 -4.64 -22.48
N ALA A 128 -1.89 -3.49 -22.83
CA ALA A 128 -0.45 -3.29 -22.69
C ALA A 128 -0.03 -3.22 -21.22
N ASN A 129 1.16 -3.76 -20.93
CA ASN A 129 1.88 -3.53 -19.69
C ASN A 129 3.26 -2.92 -20.03
N PRO A 130 3.38 -1.58 -20.07
CA PRO A 130 4.64 -0.91 -20.38
C PRO A 130 5.66 -1.00 -19.24
N LEU A 131 5.25 -1.47 -18.05
CA LEU A 131 6.12 -1.56 -16.88
C LEU A 131 6.90 -2.88 -16.82
N TYR A 132 6.41 -3.91 -17.51
CA TYR A 132 6.95 -5.26 -17.40
C TYR A 132 8.43 -5.31 -17.75
N GLY A 133 9.25 -5.76 -16.79
CA GLY A 133 10.69 -5.91 -16.98
C GLY A 133 11.49 -4.60 -17.01
N LEU A 134 10.91 -3.45 -16.60
CA LEU A 134 11.67 -2.19 -16.49
C LEU A 134 12.90 -2.32 -15.58
N VAL A 135 12.77 -3.12 -14.52
CA VAL A 135 13.89 -3.56 -13.68
C VAL A 135 13.73 -5.05 -13.37
N SER A 136 14.83 -5.70 -13.00
CA SER A 136 14.76 -7.09 -12.54
C SER A 136 13.93 -7.22 -11.26
N VAL A 137 13.25 -8.37 -11.11
CA VAL A 137 12.50 -8.70 -9.89
C VAL A 137 13.38 -8.61 -8.63
N ARG A 138 14.67 -8.96 -8.74
CA ARG A 138 15.64 -8.82 -7.64
C ARG A 138 15.80 -7.36 -7.21
N VAL A 139 15.95 -6.44 -8.17
CA VAL A 139 16.08 -5.01 -7.88
C VAL A 139 14.80 -4.46 -7.26
N LEU A 140 13.63 -4.89 -7.75
CA LEU A 140 12.33 -4.51 -7.18
C LEU A 140 12.19 -4.96 -5.71
N TYR A 141 12.55 -6.20 -5.39
CA TYR A 141 12.53 -6.68 -4.01
C TYR A 141 13.53 -5.94 -3.13
N LEU A 142 14.75 -5.68 -3.61
CA LEU A 142 15.73 -4.90 -2.86
C LEU A 142 15.22 -3.48 -2.58
N PHE A 143 14.59 -2.82 -3.54
CA PHE A 143 13.95 -1.52 -3.34
C PHE A 143 12.92 -1.59 -2.20
N CYS A 144 12.00 -2.56 -2.24
CA CYS A 144 11.00 -2.76 -1.19
C CYS A 144 11.62 -3.05 0.19
N ILE A 145 12.63 -3.92 0.26
CA ILE A 145 13.32 -4.26 1.51
C ILE A 145 14.05 -3.04 2.08
N ILE A 146 14.84 -2.35 1.27
CA ILE A 146 15.65 -1.21 1.69
C ILE A 146 14.74 -0.07 2.19
N THR A 147 13.69 0.26 1.44
CA THR A 147 12.72 1.28 1.86
C THR A 147 12.01 0.89 3.16
N GLY A 148 11.64 -0.39 3.32
CA GLY A 148 11.06 -0.89 4.57
C GLY A 148 11.99 -0.79 5.78
N LEU A 149 13.26 -1.22 5.62
CA LEU A 149 14.26 -1.15 6.69
C LEU A 149 14.58 0.29 7.10
N ILE A 150 14.79 1.18 6.12
CA ILE A 150 15.06 2.60 6.39
C ILE A 150 13.84 3.25 7.05
N GLY A 151 12.64 3.02 6.52
CA GLY A 151 11.40 3.55 7.09
C GLY A 151 11.19 3.11 8.53
N ALA A 152 11.37 1.82 8.82
CA ALA A 152 11.28 1.28 10.18
C ALA A 152 12.32 1.90 11.13
N ALA A 153 13.59 2.01 10.68
CA ALA A 153 14.65 2.61 11.48
C ALA A 153 14.36 4.08 11.85
N LEU A 154 13.86 4.86 10.88
CA LEU A 154 13.49 6.26 11.09
C LEU A 154 12.30 6.41 12.06
N LEU A 155 11.25 5.60 11.90
CA LEU A 155 10.11 5.60 12.82
C LEU A 155 10.53 5.24 14.26
N LEU A 156 11.39 4.23 14.42
CA LEU A 156 11.94 3.86 15.73
C LEU A 156 12.79 4.99 16.34
N ALA A 157 13.56 5.71 15.51
CA ALA A 157 14.34 6.85 15.98
C ALA A 157 13.45 8.00 16.46
N TRP A 158 12.34 8.27 15.77
CA TRP A 158 11.35 9.28 16.17
C TRP A 158 10.66 8.93 17.48
N GLU A 159 10.19 7.70 17.62
CA GLU A 159 9.57 7.21 18.84
C GLU A 159 10.50 7.36 20.05
N ARG A 160 11.79 7.03 19.87
CA ARG A 160 12.80 7.18 20.92
C ARG A 160 13.06 8.64 21.30
N ARG A 161 12.95 9.58 20.35
CA ARG A 161 13.11 11.01 20.63
C ARG A 161 11.92 11.57 21.40
N SER A 162 10.71 11.16 21.05
CA SER A 162 9.47 11.61 21.72
C SER A 162 9.35 11.14 23.16
N ARG A 163 9.96 10.00 23.53
CA ARG A 163 9.96 9.45 24.91
C ARG A 163 11.01 10.03 25.84
N ARG A 164 11.94 10.85 25.35
CA ARG A 164 13.05 11.43 26.13
C ARG A 164 12.74 12.81 26.71
N PHE A 165 11.55 13.35 26.44
CA PHE A 165 11.02 14.60 26.96
C PHE A 165 9.71 14.32 27.71
#